data_AF-A0A383BAP0-F1
#
_entry.id   AF-A0A383BAP0-F1
#
_cell.length_a   1.000
_cell.length_b   1.000
_cell.length_c   1.000
_cell.angle_alpha   90.00
_cell.angle_beta   90.00
_cell.angle_gamma   90.00
#
_symmetry.space_group_name_H-M   'P 1'
#
loop_
_entity.id
_entity.type
_entity.pdbx_description
1 polymer ?
#
loop_
_entity_poly.entity_id
_entity_poly.type
_entity_poly.pdbx_seq_one_letter_code
_entity_poly.pdbx_strand_id
1 'polypeptide(L)'
;MKNRLLFPIIFAFIFSACSDFTGNEDAVEASLKPGPDTTAPILKEVTAVTTPTTDTTPNYTFSSSEAGTITYGGSCSSSIKKAKSGNNTITLSTLSNGTYSDCTITVKNTLGNSATLIISTFVVDSPTQRIYYDLNGITFGDNTFVAVGKTGAIRTSSDNGSSWDNGTSGTTYYFNEVAYGDSTFIAVG
;
A
#
# COMPACT_ATOMS: atom_id res chain seq x y z
N MET A 1 -41.15 -18.96 64.93
CA MET A 1 -41.00 -18.66 63.49
C MET A 1 -39.53 -18.89 63.12
N LYS A 2 -39.29 -19.82 62.16
CA LYS A 2 -38.11 -20.11 61.30
C LYS A 2 -36.68 -19.81 61.84
N ASN A 3 -35.80 -20.81 62.05
CA ASN A 3 -34.92 -21.52 61.07
C ASN A 3 -34.13 -20.56 60.17
N ARG A 4 -32.84 -20.72 59.82
CA ARG A 4 -31.79 -21.75 59.99
C ARG A 4 -30.46 -21.11 59.52
N LEU A 5 -29.34 -21.58 60.04
CA LEU A 5 -27.98 -21.36 59.54
C LEU A 5 -27.82 -21.86 58.09
N LEU A 6 -27.06 -21.16 57.24
CA LEU A 6 -26.44 -21.73 56.03
C LEU A 6 -25.18 -20.95 55.60
N PHE A 7 -24.06 -21.69 55.53
CA PHE A 7 -22.79 -21.36 54.87
C PHE A 7 -22.90 -21.56 53.34
N PRO A 8 -22.01 -20.98 52.51
CA PRO A 8 -22.17 -20.96 51.06
C PRO A 8 -21.81 -22.31 50.41
N ILE A 9 -22.64 -22.74 49.46
CA ILE A 9 -22.42 -23.91 48.61
C ILE A 9 -21.85 -23.41 47.27
N ILE A 10 -20.63 -23.86 46.98
CA ILE A 10 -19.97 -23.76 45.67
C ILE A 10 -20.80 -24.53 44.63
N PHE A 11 -21.26 -23.83 43.59
CA PHE A 11 -21.97 -24.44 42.47
C PHE A 11 -20.94 -24.93 41.44
N ALA A 12 -20.41 -26.15 41.66
CA ALA A 12 -19.71 -26.88 40.63
C ALA A 12 -20.76 -27.53 39.72
N PHE A 13 -20.94 -27.00 38.51
CA PHE A 13 -21.69 -27.68 37.46
C PHE A 13 -20.88 -28.86 36.95
N ILE A 14 -21.01 -30.00 37.64
CA ILE A 14 -20.64 -31.29 37.09
C ILE A 14 -21.85 -31.72 36.25
N PHE A 15 -21.76 -31.54 34.93
CA PHE A 15 -22.70 -32.19 34.04
C PHE A 15 -22.42 -33.70 34.11
N SER A 16 -23.22 -34.36 34.94
CA SER A 16 -23.41 -35.80 34.92
C SER A 16 -23.90 -36.17 33.52
N ALA A 17 -23.07 -36.85 32.74
CA ALA A 17 -23.49 -37.47 31.50
C ALA A 17 -24.56 -38.51 31.84
N CYS A 18 -25.81 -38.24 31.45
CA CYS A 18 -26.86 -39.25 31.43
C CYS A 18 -26.62 -40.08 30.17
N SER A 19 -26.02 -41.24 30.35
CA SER A 19 -25.86 -42.25 29.30
C SER A 19 -27.16 -43.01 29.15
N ASP A 20 -28.13 -42.48 28.41
CA ASP A 20 -29.35 -43.20 28.03
C ASP A 20 -29.91 -42.69 26.68
N PHE A 21 -29.21 -43.00 25.59
CA PHE A 21 -29.84 -43.48 24.35
C PHE A 21 -28.80 -44.18 23.48
N THR A 22 -28.99 -45.47 23.29
CA THR A 22 -28.14 -46.32 22.47
C THR A 22 -28.40 -46.06 20.98
N GLY A 23 -27.40 -45.50 20.28
CA GLY A 23 -27.05 -45.95 18.94
C GLY A 23 -27.78 -45.42 17.71
N ASN A 24 -28.31 -44.19 17.70
CA ASN A 24 -28.61 -43.54 16.40
C ASN A 24 -28.41 -42.00 16.30
N GLU A 25 -28.23 -41.27 17.41
CA GLU A 25 -28.06 -39.80 17.34
C GLU A 25 -26.73 -39.39 16.68
N ASP A 26 -25.66 -40.16 16.92
CA ASP A 26 -24.33 -39.88 16.34
C ASP A 26 -24.29 -40.03 14.80
N ALA A 27 -25.15 -40.85 14.21
CA ALA A 27 -25.13 -41.06 12.76
C ALA A 27 -25.85 -39.94 11.98
N VAL A 28 -26.90 -39.35 12.58
CA VAL A 28 -27.68 -38.29 11.92
C VAL A 28 -26.97 -36.94 12.05
N GLU A 29 -26.37 -36.62 13.20
CA GLU A 29 -25.53 -35.41 13.36
C GLU A 29 -24.24 -35.48 12.52
N ALA A 30 -23.62 -36.67 12.38
CA ALA A 30 -22.46 -36.84 11.50
C ALA A 30 -22.80 -36.72 10.00
N SER A 31 -24.05 -37.02 9.61
CA SER A 31 -24.55 -36.90 8.24
C SER A 31 -24.97 -35.47 7.87
N LEU A 32 -25.24 -34.62 8.88
CA LEU A 32 -25.65 -33.23 8.72
C LEU A 32 -24.50 -32.23 8.93
N LYS A 33 -23.35 -32.67 9.45
CA LYS A 33 -22.16 -31.84 9.50
C LYS A 33 -21.62 -31.70 8.07
N PRO A 34 -21.60 -30.48 7.49
CA PRO A 34 -20.89 -30.28 6.23
C PRO A 34 -19.46 -30.79 6.42
N GLY A 35 -18.99 -31.64 5.51
CA GLY A 35 -17.58 -32.00 5.46
C GLY A 35 -16.73 -30.72 5.42
N PRO A 36 -15.46 -30.76 5.86
CA PRO A 36 -14.58 -29.60 5.76
C PRO A 36 -14.61 -29.11 4.31
N ASP A 37 -14.93 -27.83 4.12
CA ASP A 37 -15.03 -27.21 2.79
C ASP A 37 -13.68 -27.33 2.08
N THR A 38 -13.57 -28.26 1.13
CA THR A 38 -12.31 -28.53 0.42
C THR A 38 -12.12 -27.62 -0.79
N THR A 39 -13.00 -26.64 -1.00
CA THR A 39 -12.91 -25.77 -2.17
C THR A 39 -11.89 -24.65 -1.96
N ALA A 40 -11.39 -24.10 -3.07
CA ALA A 40 -10.53 -22.93 -3.06
C ALA A 40 -11.40 -21.66 -3.04
N PRO A 41 -10.92 -20.56 -2.45
CA PRO A 41 -11.64 -19.29 -2.47
C PRO A 41 -11.96 -18.86 -3.91
N ILE A 42 -13.13 -18.27 -4.14
CA ILE A 42 -13.47 -17.63 -5.40
C ILE A 42 -13.21 -16.13 -5.25
N LEU A 43 -12.33 -15.59 -6.09
CA LEU A 43 -11.96 -14.18 -6.09
C LEU A 43 -12.56 -13.45 -7.29
N LYS A 44 -13.04 -12.23 -7.07
CA LYS A 44 -13.50 -11.34 -8.15
C LYS A 44 -13.06 -9.91 -7.89
N GLU A 45 -12.69 -9.20 -8.94
CA GLU A 45 -12.49 -7.76 -8.87
C GLU A 45 -13.84 -7.06 -8.65
N VAL A 46 -13.86 -6.08 -7.75
CA VAL A 46 -15.05 -5.28 -7.42
C VAL A 46 -14.84 -3.83 -7.80
N THR A 47 -13.71 -3.25 -7.40
CA THR A 47 -13.32 -1.88 -7.74
C THR A 47 -11.87 -1.88 -8.19
N ALA A 48 -11.65 -1.71 -9.49
CA ALA A 48 -10.34 -1.60 -10.08
C ALA A 48 -9.65 -0.27 -9.70
N VAL A 49 -8.33 -0.23 -9.86
CA VAL A 49 -7.58 1.04 -9.86
C VAL A 49 -7.97 1.82 -11.12
N THR A 50 -8.32 3.09 -10.99
CA THR A 50 -8.58 3.96 -12.16
C THR A 50 -7.33 4.10 -13.00
N THR A 51 -7.46 4.07 -14.32
CA THR A 51 -6.31 4.15 -15.24
C THR A 51 -6.56 5.16 -16.36
N PRO A 52 -5.60 6.08 -16.64
CA PRO A 52 -4.41 6.38 -15.82
C PRO A 52 -4.78 7.02 -14.47
N THR A 53 -3.88 6.96 -13.48
CA THR A 53 -4.03 7.61 -12.16
C THR A 53 -2.80 8.41 -11.76
N THR A 54 -3.02 9.53 -11.06
CA THR A 54 -1.95 10.32 -10.42
C THR A 54 -1.68 9.90 -8.97
N ASP A 55 -2.54 9.06 -8.39
CA ASP A 55 -2.39 8.52 -7.03
C ASP A 55 -1.38 7.37 -7.04
N THR A 56 -0.29 7.53 -6.27
CA THR A 56 0.79 6.53 -6.15
C THR A 56 0.50 5.47 -5.09
N THR A 57 -0.61 5.58 -4.35
CA THR A 57 -1.05 4.61 -3.32
C THR A 57 -2.53 4.26 -3.50
N PRO A 58 -2.95 3.80 -4.70
CA PRO A 58 -4.37 3.65 -5.00
C PRO A 58 -5.01 2.54 -4.17
N ASN A 59 -6.30 2.73 -3.89
CA ASN A 59 -7.14 1.69 -3.31
C ASN A 59 -7.63 0.73 -4.38
N TYR A 60 -7.70 -0.56 -4.04
CA TYR A 60 -8.23 -1.64 -4.86
C TYR A 60 -9.20 -2.49 -4.04
N THR A 61 -10.33 -2.91 -4.62
CA THR A 61 -11.29 -3.78 -3.92
C THR A 61 -11.56 -5.07 -4.70
N PHE A 62 -11.45 -6.21 -4.02
CA PHE A 62 -11.84 -7.52 -4.53
C PHE A 62 -12.76 -8.23 -3.55
N SER A 63 -13.60 -9.15 -4.03
CA SER A 63 -14.41 -10.04 -3.20
C SER A 63 -13.75 -11.40 -3.06
N SER A 64 -13.86 -12.04 -1.90
CA SER A 64 -13.51 -13.44 -1.66
C SER A 64 -14.71 -14.23 -1.14
N SER A 65 -14.94 -15.46 -1.61
CA SER A 65 -15.97 -16.35 -1.03
C SER A 65 -15.66 -16.73 0.43
N GLU A 66 -14.37 -16.76 0.80
CA GLU A 66 -13.89 -17.21 2.10
C GLU A 66 -12.91 -16.22 2.73
N ALA A 67 -12.76 -16.28 4.05
CA ALA A 67 -11.68 -15.59 4.74
C ALA A 67 -10.34 -16.31 4.51
N GLY A 68 -9.23 -15.57 4.52
CA GLY A 68 -7.92 -16.15 4.25
C GLY A 68 -6.74 -15.21 4.47
N THR A 69 -5.54 -15.71 4.18
CA THR A 69 -4.31 -14.92 4.16
C THR A 69 -4.04 -14.43 2.74
N ILE A 70 -3.70 -13.15 2.59
CA ILE A 70 -3.41 -12.51 1.31
C ILE A 70 -1.90 -12.53 1.06
N THR A 71 -1.51 -12.97 -0.13
CA THR A 71 -0.16 -12.85 -0.68
C THR A 71 -0.24 -12.04 -1.97
N TYR A 72 0.75 -11.17 -2.21
CA TYR A 72 0.85 -10.36 -3.42
C TYR A 72 1.95 -10.89 -4.33
N GLY A 73 1.75 -10.81 -5.63
CA GLY A 73 2.75 -11.11 -6.65
C GLY A 73 2.85 -10.02 -7.71
N GLY A 74 3.90 -10.09 -8.54
CA GLY A 74 4.22 -9.06 -9.53
C GLY A 74 4.76 -7.79 -8.89
N SER A 75 4.43 -6.64 -9.48
CA SER A 75 4.95 -5.33 -9.08
C SER A 75 4.14 -4.61 -7.98
N CYS A 76 3.08 -5.24 -7.48
CA CYS A 76 2.22 -4.66 -6.44
C CYS A 76 2.46 -5.29 -5.06
N SER A 77 2.27 -4.48 -4.02
CA SER A 77 2.26 -4.96 -2.64
C SER A 77 1.30 -4.13 -1.78
N SER A 78 0.91 -4.67 -0.63
CA SER A 78 0.20 -3.92 0.42
C SER A 78 0.53 -4.49 1.81
N SER A 79 0.35 -3.67 2.83
CA SER A 79 0.48 -4.05 4.24
C SER A 79 -0.67 -4.96 4.72
N ILE A 80 -1.82 -4.95 4.04
CA ILE A 80 -2.98 -5.78 4.41
C ILE A 80 -2.72 -7.24 4.02
N LYS A 81 -2.73 -8.16 5.00
CA LYS A 81 -2.42 -9.59 4.80
C LYS A 81 -3.58 -10.54 5.07
N LYS A 82 -4.78 -10.03 5.38
CA LYS A 82 -5.94 -10.85 5.74
C LYS A 82 -7.14 -10.45 4.90
N ALA A 83 -7.80 -11.45 4.32
CA ALA A 83 -9.07 -11.31 3.64
C ALA A 83 -10.19 -11.83 4.54
N LYS A 84 -11.34 -11.17 4.50
CA LYS A 84 -12.62 -11.69 4.99
C LYS A 84 -13.43 -12.24 3.81
N SER A 85 -14.43 -13.06 4.11
CA SER A 85 -15.48 -13.36 3.14
C SER A 85 -16.24 -12.07 2.80
N GLY A 86 -16.57 -11.89 1.52
CA GLY A 86 -17.10 -10.66 0.95
C GLY A 86 -16.02 -9.69 0.45
N ASN A 87 -16.31 -8.39 0.45
CA ASN A 87 -15.44 -7.36 -0.14
C ASN A 87 -14.26 -7.01 0.77
N ASN A 88 -13.08 -6.93 0.16
CA ASN A 88 -11.80 -6.61 0.76
C ASN A 88 -11.19 -5.42 0.03
N THR A 89 -11.08 -4.28 0.70
CA THR A 89 -10.42 -3.09 0.18
C THR A 89 -8.98 -3.05 0.71
N ILE A 90 -8.02 -2.94 -0.20
CA ILE A 90 -6.60 -2.79 0.10
C ILE A 90 -6.10 -1.46 -0.44
N THR A 91 -5.12 -0.88 0.25
CA THR A 91 -4.33 0.24 -0.24
C THR A 91 -2.99 -0.29 -0.72
N LEU A 92 -2.67 -0.09 -1.99
CA LEU A 92 -1.37 -0.50 -2.52
C LEU A 92 -0.26 0.37 -1.92
N SER A 93 0.88 -0.25 -1.61
CA SER A 93 2.10 0.48 -1.24
C SER A 93 2.51 1.43 -2.37
N THR A 94 3.32 2.43 -2.05
CA THR A 94 3.76 3.45 -3.01
C THR A 94 4.31 2.84 -4.30
N LEU A 95 3.73 3.26 -5.43
CA LEU A 95 4.05 2.85 -6.78
C LEU A 95 4.74 4.01 -7.51
N SER A 96 5.76 3.68 -8.30
CA SER A 96 6.42 4.62 -9.21
C SER A 96 5.58 4.81 -10.48
N ASN A 97 5.90 5.82 -11.27
CA ASN A 97 5.28 5.97 -12.59
C ASN A 97 5.60 4.75 -13.46
N GLY A 98 4.59 4.22 -14.13
CA GLY A 98 4.72 3.01 -14.93
C GLY A 98 3.40 2.32 -15.21
N THR A 99 3.48 1.27 -16.03
CA THR A 99 2.35 0.37 -16.33
C THR A 99 2.45 -0.87 -15.44
N TYR A 100 1.35 -1.22 -14.78
CA TYR A 100 1.24 -2.34 -13.86
C TYR A 100 0.28 -3.38 -14.45
N SER A 101 0.84 -4.40 -15.12
CA SER A 101 0.08 -5.47 -15.79
C SER A 101 0.30 -6.86 -15.19
N ASP A 102 1.17 -6.98 -14.19
CA ASP A 102 1.65 -8.24 -13.60
C ASP A 102 1.15 -8.46 -12.17
N CYS A 103 0.40 -7.51 -11.62
CA CYS A 103 -0.02 -7.53 -10.22
C CYS A 103 -1.05 -8.63 -9.93
N THR A 104 -0.79 -9.42 -8.90
CA THR A 104 -1.66 -10.52 -8.49
C THR A 104 -1.95 -10.52 -6.99
N ILE A 105 -3.13 -11.00 -6.63
CA ILE A 105 -3.57 -11.24 -5.26
C ILE A 105 -3.92 -12.71 -5.13
N THR A 106 -3.21 -13.41 -4.24
CA THR A 106 -3.53 -14.80 -3.87
C THR A 106 -4.15 -14.82 -2.48
N VAL A 107 -5.32 -15.45 -2.33
CA VAL A 107 -5.93 -15.72 -1.03
C VAL A 107 -5.83 -17.21 -0.73
N LYS A 108 -5.22 -17.54 0.41
CA LYS A 108 -5.12 -18.90 0.96
C LYS A 108 -6.03 -19.06 2.16
N ASN A 109 -6.95 -20.03 2.12
CA ASN A 109 -7.84 -20.33 3.25
C ASN A 109 -7.10 -21.11 4.36
N THR A 110 -7.79 -21.42 5.45
CA THR A 110 -7.23 -22.13 6.62
C THR A 110 -6.88 -23.59 6.31
N LEU A 111 -7.53 -24.19 5.32
CA LEU A 111 -7.31 -25.56 4.86
C LEU A 111 -6.17 -25.68 3.85
N GLY A 112 -5.67 -24.54 3.37
CA GLY A 112 -4.49 -24.43 2.53
C GLY A 112 -4.78 -24.26 1.04
N ASN A 113 -6.04 -24.33 0.62
CA ASN A 113 -6.44 -24.06 -0.76
C ASN A 113 -6.25 -22.58 -1.08
N SER A 114 -5.84 -22.30 -2.31
CA SER A 114 -5.51 -20.94 -2.75
C SER A 114 -6.13 -20.63 -4.09
N ALA A 115 -6.52 -19.37 -4.27
CA ALA A 115 -6.91 -18.83 -5.57
C ALA A 115 -6.18 -17.51 -5.81
N THR A 116 -5.89 -17.23 -7.07
CA THR A 116 -5.17 -16.04 -7.51
C THR A 116 -6.04 -15.21 -8.44
N LEU A 117 -6.13 -13.92 -8.17
CA LEU A 117 -6.76 -12.90 -9.00
C LEU A 117 -5.66 -12.02 -9.60
N ILE A 118 -5.73 -11.77 -10.90
CA ILE A 118 -4.91 -10.76 -11.57
C ILE A 118 -5.63 -9.43 -11.41
N ILE A 119 -4.92 -8.40 -10.92
CA ILE A 119 -5.45 -7.03 -10.86
C ILE A 119 -5.50 -6.49 -12.29
N SER A 120 -6.63 -5.92 -12.70
CA SER A 120 -6.76 -5.26 -14.01
C SER A 120 -5.64 -4.26 -14.23
N THR A 121 -5.05 -4.26 -15.43
CA THR A 121 -3.90 -3.42 -15.75
C THR A 121 -4.20 -1.93 -15.56
N PHE A 122 -3.28 -1.20 -14.94
CA PHE A 122 -3.39 0.24 -14.73
C PHE A 122 -2.07 0.97 -14.96
N VAL A 123 -2.15 2.28 -15.23
CA VAL A 123 -0.99 3.16 -15.39
C VAL A 123 -0.95 4.17 -14.26
N VAL A 124 0.17 4.22 -13.55
CA VAL A 124 0.48 5.31 -12.61
C VAL A 124 1.27 6.36 -13.40
N ASP A 125 0.71 7.55 -13.49
CA ASP A 125 1.33 8.72 -14.09
C ASP A 125 1.14 9.90 -13.13
N SER A 126 1.88 9.85 -12.03
CA SER A 126 1.93 10.95 -11.07
C SER A 126 2.94 11.98 -11.58
N PRO A 127 2.60 13.28 -11.66
CA PRO A 127 3.58 14.28 -12.07
C PRO A 127 4.80 14.18 -11.15
N THR A 128 5.99 14.02 -11.73
CA THR A 128 7.22 14.11 -10.96
C THR A 128 7.19 15.47 -10.26
N GLN A 129 7.34 15.49 -8.94
CA GLN A 129 7.36 16.77 -8.23
C GLN A 129 8.51 17.59 -8.82
N ARG A 130 8.15 18.67 -9.51
CA ARG A 130 9.10 19.69 -9.92
C ARG A 130 9.58 20.32 -8.63
N ILE A 131 10.82 20.02 -8.24
CA ILE A 131 11.43 20.71 -7.10
C ILE A 131 11.64 22.15 -7.55
N TYR A 132 10.75 23.03 -7.11
CA TYR A 132 10.91 24.46 -7.30
C TYR A 132 12.01 24.92 -6.36
N TYR A 133 13.08 25.47 -6.94
CA TYR A 133 14.10 26.16 -6.17
C TYR A 133 13.74 27.63 -6.16
N ASP A 134 13.68 28.22 -4.97
CA ASP A 134 13.63 29.67 -4.83
C ASP A 134 14.98 30.21 -5.32
N LEU A 135 15.00 30.73 -6.54
CA LEU A 135 16.16 31.38 -7.14
C LEU A 135 16.16 32.86 -6.72
N ASN A 136 17.30 33.32 -6.21
CA ASN A 136 17.47 34.67 -5.68
C ASN A 136 18.22 35.58 -6.65
N GLY A 137 19.09 35.02 -7.50
CA GLY A 137 19.91 35.78 -8.44
C GLY A 137 20.12 35.05 -9.76
N ILE A 138 20.34 35.83 -10.82
CA ILE A 138 20.65 35.35 -12.17
C ILE A 138 21.67 36.29 -12.83
N THR A 139 22.63 35.71 -13.57
CA THR A 139 23.58 36.45 -14.40
C THR A 139 23.76 35.77 -15.75
N PHE A 140 24.37 36.47 -16.70
CA PHE A 140 24.74 35.95 -18.00
C PHE A 140 26.20 36.29 -18.30
N GLY A 141 26.95 35.29 -18.73
CA GLY A 141 28.37 35.39 -19.05
C GLY A 141 28.83 34.13 -19.78
N ASP A 142 29.94 34.17 -20.50
CA ASP A 142 30.45 33.01 -21.25
C ASP A 142 29.37 32.25 -22.06
N ASN A 143 28.48 33.02 -22.70
CA ASN A 143 27.34 32.48 -23.47
C ASN A 143 26.36 31.58 -22.68
N THR A 144 26.33 31.70 -21.36
CA THR A 144 25.57 30.85 -20.43
C THR A 144 24.85 31.72 -19.38
N PHE A 145 23.57 31.46 -19.14
CA PHE A 145 22.86 31.99 -17.98
C PHE A 145 23.15 31.12 -16.77
N VAL A 146 23.42 31.75 -15.63
CA VAL A 146 23.58 31.06 -14.34
C VAL A 146 22.63 31.69 -13.34
N ALA A 147 21.76 30.87 -12.75
CA ALA A 147 20.86 31.26 -11.67
C ALA A 147 21.19 30.51 -10.38
N VAL A 148 21.10 31.20 -9.25
CA VAL A 148 21.46 30.67 -7.93
C VAL A 148 20.35 30.91 -6.93
N GLY A 149 20.28 30.12 -5.88
CA GLY A 149 19.18 30.21 -4.92
C GLY A 149 19.35 29.43 -3.63
N LYS A 150 18.21 29.16 -2.99
CA LYS A 150 18.15 28.41 -1.73
C LYS A 150 18.63 26.98 -1.88
N THR A 151 19.03 26.38 -0.76
CA THR A 151 19.41 24.97 -0.67
C THR A 151 20.59 24.59 -1.57
N GLY A 152 21.49 25.55 -1.83
CA GLY A 152 22.65 25.37 -2.71
C GLY A 152 22.31 25.29 -4.19
N ALA A 153 21.13 25.78 -4.61
CA ALA A 153 20.68 25.70 -5.99
C ALA A 153 21.61 26.48 -6.93
N ILE A 154 22.06 25.79 -7.98
CA ILE A 154 22.69 26.38 -9.16
C ILE A 154 21.96 25.81 -10.38
N ARG A 155 21.58 26.68 -11.30
CA ARG A 155 20.95 26.34 -12.58
C ARG A 155 21.70 27.01 -13.71
N THR A 156 21.94 26.29 -14.78
CA THR A 156 22.65 26.82 -15.95
C THR A 156 21.84 26.64 -17.22
N SER A 157 21.88 27.61 -18.12
CA SER A 157 21.21 27.52 -19.42
C SER A 157 22.14 28.06 -20.52
N SER A 158 22.39 27.23 -21.52
CA SER A 158 23.16 27.59 -22.73
C SER A 158 22.26 27.88 -23.94
N ASP A 159 20.94 27.82 -23.77
CA ASP A 159 19.93 27.90 -24.82
C ASP A 159 18.97 29.09 -24.65
N ASN A 160 19.51 30.23 -24.22
CA ASN A 160 18.78 31.48 -23.99
C ASN A 160 17.61 31.35 -22.99
N GLY A 161 17.78 30.53 -21.95
CA GLY A 161 16.80 30.37 -20.87
C GLY A 161 15.63 29.44 -21.20
N SER A 162 15.68 28.73 -22.33
CA SER A 162 14.62 27.82 -22.75
C SER A 162 14.62 26.52 -21.93
N SER A 163 15.80 26.05 -21.55
CA SER A 163 16.00 24.92 -20.63
C SER A 163 17.09 25.23 -19.61
N TRP A 164 17.05 24.52 -18.47
CA TRP A 164 17.92 24.79 -17.32
C TRP A 164 18.44 23.49 -16.71
N ASP A 165 19.75 23.29 -16.81
CA ASP A 165 20.46 22.17 -16.22
C ASP A 165 20.74 22.38 -14.72
N ASN A 166 20.96 21.29 -13.99
CA ASN A 166 21.39 21.34 -12.59
C ASN A 166 22.91 21.56 -12.51
N GLY A 167 23.34 22.61 -11.79
CA GLY A 167 24.73 22.77 -11.38
C GLY A 167 24.99 22.18 -9.99
N THR A 168 26.23 21.80 -9.71
CA THR A 168 26.67 21.31 -8.40
C THR A 168 27.38 22.43 -7.64
N SER A 169 26.89 22.78 -6.45
CA SER A 169 27.54 23.77 -5.57
C SER A 169 28.40 23.16 -4.47
N GLY A 170 28.18 21.88 -4.15
CA GLY A 170 28.85 21.20 -3.03
C GLY A 170 28.38 21.64 -1.64
N THR A 171 27.32 22.45 -1.55
CA THR A 171 26.77 22.99 -0.29
C THR A 171 25.24 23.03 -0.32
N THR A 172 24.62 23.22 0.84
CA THR A 172 23.17 23.49 0.98
C THR A 172 22.88 24.92 1.44
N TYR A 173 23.90 25.76 1.62
CA TYR A 173 23.72 27.17 1.95
C TYR A 173 23.01 27.92 0.83
N TYR A 174 22.37 29.03 1.18
CA TYR A 174 21.61 29.82 0.22
C TYR A 174 22.56 30.73 -0.52
N PHE A 175 22.41 30.83 -1.83
CA PHE A 175 23.05 31.88 -2.60
C PHE A 175 22.04 33.01 -2.83
N ASN A 176 22.45 34.24 -2.56
CA ASN A 176 21.63 35.44 -2.72
C ASN A 176 21.88 36.12 -4.07
N GLU A 177 23.09 36.00 -4.60
CA GLU A 177 23.50 36.69 -5.83
C GLU A 177 24.58 35.92 -6.58
N VAL A 178 24.66 36.14 -7.89
CA VAL A 178 25.70 35.62 -8.77
C VAL A 178 26.16 36.71 -9.74
N ALA A 179 27.47 36.80 -9.97
CA ALA A 179 28.07 37.71 -10.93
C ALA A 179 29.08 36.98 -11.83
N TYR A 180 29.32 37.52 -13.02
CA TYR A 180 30.32 37.01 -13.95
C TYR A 180 31.38 38.08 -14.25
N GLY A 181 32.65 37.70 -14.17
CA GLY A 181 33.79 38.55 -14.48
C GLY A 181 35.07 37.73 -14.59
N ASP A 182 36.04 38.21 -15.38
CA ASP A 182 37.31 37.50 -15.63
C ASP A 182 37.12 36.01 -15.97
N SER A 183 36.20 35.74 -16.90
CA SER A 183 35.81 34.39 -17.33
C SER A 183 35.34 33.45 -16.20
N THR A 184 34.91 34.00 -15.06
CA THR A 184 34.54 33.24 -13.87
C THR A 184 33.19 33.69 -13.32
N PHE A 185 32.36 32.72 -12.92
CA PHE A 185 31.13 32.99 -12.15
C PHE A 185 31.42 32.94 -10.66
N ILE A 186 30.92 33.93 -9.92
CA ILE A 186 31.03 34.01 -8.47
C ILE A 186 29.62 34.05 -7.88
N ALA A 187 29.29 33.07 -7.05
CA ALA A 187 28.04 33.01 -6.29
C ALA A 187 28.31 33.32 -4.82
N VAL A 188 27.48 34.17 -4.20
CA VAL A 188 27.61 34.61 -2.80
C VAL A 188 26.31 34.39 -2.04
N GLY A 189 26.40 34.18 -0.73
CA GLY A 189 25.33 33.61 0.09
C GLY A 189 25.49 33.83 1.57
#